data_AF-A0A066U6Q2-F1
#
_entry.id   AF-A0A066U6Q2-F1
#
_cell.length_a   1.000
_cell.length_b   1.000
_cell.length_c   1.000
_cell.angle_alpha   90.00
_cell.angle_beta   90.00
_cell.angle_gamma   90.00
#
_symmetry.space_group_name_H-M   'P 1'
#
loop_
_entity.id
_entity.type
_entity.pdbx_description
1 polymer ?
#
loop_
_entity_poly.entity_id
_entity_poly.type
_entity_poly.pdbx_seq_one_letter_code
_entity_poly.pdbx_strand_id
1 'polypeptide(L)'
;MGPEGKQVGVLHLRRSPSCSTIWARVVWNDDLEATYKVPDGWTLHVVVHRPSTHTVVDATEPEAGKPPNATPIPYGLSRMLTSQPGCIFAEAYFTKDALRTYTATTSCGS
;
A
#
# COMPACT_ATOMS: atom_id res chain seq x y z
N MET A 1 8.49 4.05 -4.99
CA MET A 1 9.09 5.41 -5.17
C MET A 1 7.99 6.44 -5.01
N GLY A 2 8.27 7.59 -4.43
CA GLY A 2 7.33 8.71 -4.34
C GLY A 2 7.25 9.54 -5.63
N PRO A 3 6.32 10.49 -5.70
CA PRO A 3 6.10 11.38 -6.85
C PRO A 3 7.34 12.07 -7.42
N GLU A 4 8.30 12.42 -6.57
CA GLU A 4 9.55 13.11 -6.95
C GLU A 4 10.66 12.15 -7.42
N GLY A 5 10.36 10.86 -7.62
CA GLY A 5 11.37 9.88 -8.01
C GLY A 5 12.38 9.57 -6.89
N LYS A 6 12.01 9.78 -5.62
CA LYS A 6 12.80 9.39 -4.44
C LYS A 6 12.14 8.24 -3.70
N GLN A 7 12.91 7.44 -2.98
CA GLN A 7 12.35 6.49 -2.03
C GLN A 7 11.75 7.27 -0.86
N VAL A 8 10.48 6.99 -0.54
CA VAL A 8 9.75 7.64 0.57
C VAL A 8 9.30 6.64 1.64
N GLY A 9 9.43 5.34 1.36
CA GLY A 9 9.02 4.28 2.26
C GLY A 9 9.28 2.89 1.70
N VAL A 10 8.95 1.89 2.51
CA VAL A 10 9.12 0.46 2.24
C VAL A 10 7.77 -0.23 2.35
N LEU A 11 7.47 -1.12 1.39
CA LEU A 11 6.25 -1.92 1.39
C LEU A 11 6.49 -3.25 2.10
N HIS A 12 5.67 -3.55 3.09
CA HIS A 12 5.68 -4.81 3.80
C HIS A 12 4.36 -5.54 3.62
N LEU A 13 4.44 -6.84 3.32
CA LEU A 13 3.32 -7.75 3.51
C LEU A 13 3.37 -8.28 4.94
N ARG A 14 2.29 -8.06 5.70
CA ARG A 14 2.17 -8.39 7.12
C ARG A 14 1.16 -9.50 7.34
N ARG A 15 1.38 -10.27 8.39
CA ARG A 15 0.49 -11.32 8.87
C ARG A 15 0.12 -11.05 10.31
N SER A 16 -1.12 -11.32 10.67
CA SER A 16 -1.51 -11.29 12.07
C SER A 16 -0.96 -12.54 12.76
N PRO A 17 -0.37 -12.41 13.96
CA PRO A 17 0.10 -13.57 14.72
C PRO A 17 -1.06 -14.36 15.34
N SER A 18 -2.24 -13.75 15.48
CA SER A 18 -3.39 -14.33 16.19
C SER A 18 -4.56 -14.69 15.28
N CYS A 19 -4.60 -14.16 14.05
CA CYS A 19 -5.68 -14.39 13.10
C CYS A 19 -5.10 -14.75 11.73
N SER A 20 -5.82 -15.59 10.98
CA SER A 20 -5.49 -15.87 9.58
C SER A 20 -5.81 -14.66 8.72
N THR A 21 -4.97 -13.63 8.77
CA THR A 21 -5.16 -12.35 8.08
C THR A 21 -3.84 -11.80 7.59
N ILE A 22 -3.86 -11.31 6.34
CA ILE A 22 -2.74 -10.66 5.67
C ILE A 22 -3.17 -9.26 5.26
N TRP A 23 -2.26 -8.29 5.37
CA TRP A 23 -2.43 -6.93 4.85
C TRP A 23 -1.09 -6.37 4.43
N ALA A 24 -1.11 -5.37 3.56
CA ALA A 24 0.07 -4.62 3.19
C ALA A 24 0.15 -3.31 3.98
N ARG A 25 1.37 -2.90 4.29
CA ARG A 25 1.69 -1.67 5.01
C ARG A 25 2.88 -0.99 4.36
N VAL A 26 2.73 0.28 4.02
CA VAL A 26 3.85 1.17 3.67
C VAL A 26 4.36 1.82 4.95
N VAL A 27 5.64 1.67 5.22
CA VAL A 27 6.37 2.32 6.33
C VAL A 27 7.24 3.42 5.74
N TRP A 28 7.13 4.64 6.27
CA TRP A 28 7.77 5.82 5.70
C TRP A 28 9.20 5.96 6.17
N ASN A 29 10.14 6.28 5.26
CA ASN A 29 11.56 6.43 5.58
C ASN A 29 12.19 5.28 6.39
N ASP A 30 11.62 4.07 6.31
CA ASP A 30 12.00 2.90 7.13
C ASP A 30 11.88 3.13 8.66
N ASP A 31 11.02 4.07 9.07
CA ASP A 31 10.74 4.42 10.46
C ASP A 31 9.24 4.21 10.74
N LEU A 32 8.94 3.48 11.82
CA LEU A 32 7.58 3.17 12.22
C LEU A 32 6.85 4.38 12.81
N GLU A 33 7.56 5.40 13.30
CA GLU A 33 6.95 6.60 13.85
C GLU A 33 6.87 7.74 12.83
N ALA A 34 7.54 7.59 11.67
CA ALA A 34 7.48 8.58 10.61
C ALA A 34 6.07 8.67 10.02
N THR A 35 5.72 9.88 9.61
CA THR A 35 4.49 10.15 8.87
C THR A 35 4.83 10.67 7.48
N TYR A 36 3.91 10.49 6.54
CA TYR A 36 4.07 10.99 5.18
C TYR A 36 2.82 11.72 4.74
N LYS A 37 3.01 12.92 4.18
CA LYS A 37 1.94 13.62 3.49
C LYS A 37 1.95 13.23 2.02
N VAL A 38 0.89 12.58 1.55
CA VAL A 38 0.69 12.36 0.12
C VAL A 38 0.59 13.73 -0.56
N PRO A 39 1.41 14.02 -1.59
CA PRO A 39 1.39 15.32 -2.25
C PRO A 39 0.04 15.64 -2.90
N ASP A 40 -0.32 16.92 -2.97
CA ASP A 40 -1.63 17.32 -3.48
C ASP A 40 -1.85 16.89 -4.94
N GLY A 41 -3.03 16.31 -5.18
CA GLY A 41 -3.41 15.72 -6.47
C GLY A 41 -2.79 14.36 -6.77
N TRP A 42 -1.96 13.81 -5.86
CA TRP A 42 -1.51 12.42 -5.95
C TRP A 42 -2.38 11.50 -5.10
N THR A 43 -2.49 10.26 -5.55
CA THR A 43 -3.14 9.17 -4.82
C THR A 43 -2.12 8.06 -4.62
N LEU A 44 -1.87 7.68 -3.37
CA LEU A 44 -1.17 6.44 -3.05
C LEU A 44 -2.13 5.27 -3.24
N HIS A 45 -1.69 4.23 -3.92
CA HIS A 45 -2.36 2.93 -3.99
C HIS A 45 -1.56 1.91 -3.18
N VAL A 46 -2.25 1.12 -2.38
CA VAL A 46 -1.71 -0.06 -1.69
C VAL A 46 -2.58 -1.25 -2.07
N VAL A 47 -2.11 -2.02 -3.05
CA VAL A 47 -2.87 -3.07 -3.70
C VAL A 47 -2.42 -4.43 -3.20
N VAL A 48 -3.35 -5.30 -2.83
CA VAL A 48 -3.06 -6.70 -2.51
C VAL A 48 -3.67 -7.59 -3.59
N HIS A 49 -2.87 -8.54 -4.07
CA HIS A 49 -3.24 -9.50 -5.10
C HIS A 49 -3.26 -10.92 -4.54
N ARG A 50 -4.31 -11.67 -4.85
CA ARG A 50 -4.37 -13.13 -4.73
C ARG A 50 -4.69 -13.74 -6.10
N PRO A 51 -3.69 -14.24 -6.84
CA PRO A 51 -3.91 -14.81 -8.16
C PRO A 51 -4.84 -16.02 -8.17
N SER A 52 -4.76 -16.90 -7.17
CA SER A 52 -5.54 -18.15 -7.12
C SER A 52 -7.06 -17.94 -7.11
N THR A 53 -7.51 -16.79 -6.61
CA THR A 53 -8.94 -16.42 -6.57
C THR A 53 -9.24 -15.19 -7.41
N HIS A 54 -8.27 -14.71 -8.20
CA HIS A 54 -8.34 -13.45 -8.94
C HIS A 54 -8.76 -12.24 -8.09
N THR A 55 -8.46 -12.26 -6.79
CA THR A 55 -8.84 -11.17 -5.89
C THR A 55 -7.81 -10.07 -5.96
N VAL A 56 -8.29 -8.84 -6.17
CA VAL A 56 -7.49 -7.62 -6.12
C VAL A 56 -8.19 -6.66 -5.17
N VAL A 57 -7.46 -6.15 -4.18
CA VAL A 57 -7.97 -5.14 -3.26
C VAL A 57 -7.06 -3.94 -3.30
N ASP A 58 -7.58 -2.85 -3.85
CA ASP A 58 -6.91 -1.55 -3.92
C ASP A 58 -7.45 -0.65 -2.79
N ALA A 59 -6.56 -0.24 -1.90
CA ALA A 59 -6.84 0.78 -0.90
C ALA A 59 -6.04 2.02 -1.26
N THR A 60 -6.70 3.17 -1.24
CA THR A 60 -6.10 4.44 -1.67
C THR A 60 -5.95 5.43 -0.52
N GLU A 61 -4.94 6.29 -0.63
CA GLU A 61 -4.79 7.47 0.22
C GLU A 61 -4.59 8.72 -0.66
N PRO A 62 -5.52 9.69 -0.64
CA PRO A 62 -6.78 9.68 0.11
C PRO A 62 -7.71 8.53 -0.31
N GLU A 63 -8.57 8.09 0.60
CA GLU A 63 -9.57 7.07 0.30
C GLU A 63 -10.49 7.55 -0.83
N ALA A 64 -10.81 6.66 -1.77
CA ALA A 64 -11.67 6.98 -2.90
C ALA A 64 -12.99 7.64 -2.45
N GLY A 65 -13.31 8.80 -3.04
CA GLY A 65 -14.50 9.58 -2.70
C GLY A 65 -14.36 10.46 -1.45
N LYS A 66 -13.19 10.49 -0.80
CA LYS A 66 -12.87 11.43 0.28
C LYS A 66 -12.03 12.60 -0.24
N PRO A 67 -12.12 13.79 0.40
CA PRO A 67 -11.23 14.90 0.09
C PRO A 67 -9.76 14.51 0.34
N PRO A 68 -8.79 15.19 -0.30
CA PRO A 68 -7.37 14.97 -0.04
C PRO A 68 -7.06 15.06 1.46
N ASN A 69 -6.26 14.12 1.96
CA ASN A 69 -5.79 14.18 3.35
C ASN A 69 -4.87 15.39 3.50
N ALA A 70 -5.35 16.42 4.19
CA ALA A 70 -4.54 17.59 4.53
C ALA A 70 -3.41 17.26 5.52
N THR A 71 -3.56 16.15 6.26
CA THR A 71 -2.65 15.71 7.31
C THR A 71 -1.76 14.54 6.87
N PRO A 72 -0.49 14.50 7.32
CA PRO A 72 0.37 13.32 7.17
C PRO A 72 -0.28 12.06 7.75
N ILE A 73 -0.10 10.93 7.07
CA ILE A 73 -0.55 9.62 7.53
C ILE A 73 0.61 8.82 8.13
N PRO A 74 0.38 8.05 9.20
CA PRO A 74 1.43 7.24 9.81
C PRO A 74 1.80 6.05 8.92
N TYR A 75 0.85 5.48 8.17
CA TYR A 75 1.08 4.35 7.27
C TYR A 75 0.15 4.41 6.06
N GLY A 76 0.62 3.93 4.91
CA GLY A 76 -0.28 3.49 3.84
C GLY A 76 -0.72 2.06 4.10
N LEU A 77 -2.02 1.79 4.08
CA LEU A 77 -2.56 0.47 4.45
C LEU A 77 -3.41 -0.11 3.33
N SER A 78 -3.27 -1.41 3.08
CA SER A 78 -4.31 -2.15 2.36
C SER A 78 -5.45 -2.53 3.30
N ARG A 79 -6.58 -2.95 2.72
CA ARG A 79 -7.55 -3.74 3.47
C ARG A 79 -6.96 -5.09 3.86
N MET A 80 -7.49 -5.66 4.93
CA MET A 80 -7.15 -6.99 5.41
C MET A 80 -7.83 -8.07 4.55
N LEU A 81 -7.09 -9.14 4.25
CA LEU A 81 -7.58 -10.33 3.58
C LEU A 81 -7.38 -11.56 4.47
N THR A 82 -8.33 -12.49 4.46
CA THR A 82 -8.18 -13.77 5.17
C THR A 82 -7.00 -14.55 4.59
N SER A 83 -6.06 -14.97 5.42
CA SER A 83 -4.93 -15.80 5.00
C SER A 83 -5.44 -17.16 4.49
N GLN A 84 -5.11 -17.50 3.25
CA GLN A 84 -5.38 -18.79 2.63
C GLN A 84 -4.11 -19.28 1.93
N PRO A 85 -3.92 -20.61 1.79
CA PRO A 85 -2.78 -21.15 1.04
C PRO A 85 -2.71 -20.59 -0.38
N GLY A 86 -1.50 -20.26 -0.82
CA GLY A 86 -1.23 -19.73 -2.16
C GLY A 86 -0.43 -18.43 -2.12
N CYS A 87 -0.07 -17.93 -3.31
CA CYS A 87 0.66 -16.66 -3.39
C CYS A 87 -0.28 -15.50 -3.07
N ILE A 88 0.17 -14.65 -2.14
CA ILE A 88 -0.35 -13.30 -1.94
C ILE A 88 0.84 -12.36 -2.02
N PHE A 89 0.72 -11.29 -2.80
CA PHE A 89 1.72 -10.24 -2.87
C PHE A 89 1.04 -8.88 -2.87
N ALA A 90 1.81 -7.84 -2.59
CA ALA A 90 1.32 -6.48 -2.60
C ALA A 90 2.12 -5.59 -3.55
N GLU A 91 1.44 -4.57 -4.07
CA GLU A 91 2.01 -3.46 -4.82
C GLU A 91 1.73 -2.15 -4.11
N ALA A 92 2.64 -1.19 -4.25
CA ALA A 92 2.39 0.20 -3.86
C ALA A 92 2.99 1.17 -4.87
N TYR A 93 2.20 2.17 -5.26
CA TYR A 93 2.58 3.20 -6.23
C TYR A 93 1.72 4.45 -6.03
N PHE A 94 2.17 5.58 -6.57
CA PHE A 94 1.40 6.81 -6.62
C PHE A 94 0.88 7.07 -8.03
N THR A 95 -0.30 7.65 -8.15
CA THR A 95 -0.88 8.11 -9.41
C THR A 95 -1.28 9.59 -9.32
N LYS A 96 -1.27 10.27 -10.47
CA LYS A 96 -1.83 11.61 -10.66
C LYS A 96 -2.21 11.75 -12.12
N ASP A 97 -3.51 11.87 -12.40
CA ASP A 97 -4.04 11.86 -13.77
C ASP A 97 -3.53 10.62 -14.56
N ALA A 98 -2.82 10.83 -15.67
CA ALA A 98 -2.21 9.77 -16.47
C ALA A 98 -0.82 9.31 -15.97
N LEU A 99 -0.28 9.96 -14.93
CA LEU A 99 1.04 9.64 -14.37
C LEU A 99 0.95 8.53 -13.33
N ARG A 100 1.96 7.65 -13.33
CA ARG A 100 2.16 6.60 -12.33
C ARG A 100 3.64 6.48 -11.98
N THR A 101 3.96 6.41 -10.69
CA THR A 101 5.33 6.18 -10.23
C THR A 101 5.76 4.73 -10.43
N TYR A 102 7.05 4.44 -10.28
CA TYR A 102 7.54 3.07 -10.17
C TYR A 102 6.82 2.31 -9.04
N THR A 103 6.37 1.10 -9.34
CA THR A 103 5.67 0.20 -8.42
C THR A 103 6.66 -0.53 -7.53
N ALA A 104 6.50 -0.40 -6.21
CA ALA A 104 7.14 -1.31 -5.26
C ALA A 104 6.28 -2.57 -5.15
N THR A 105 6.90 -3.75 -5.21
CA THR A 105 6.19 -5.04 -5.15
C THR A 105 6.88 -5.94 -4.14
N THR A 106 6.10 -6.64 -3.32
CA THR A 106 6.64 -7.69 -2.43
C THR A 106 6.76 -9.02 -3.18
N SER A 107 7.63 -9.91 -2.71
CA SER A 107 7.56 -11.32 -3.12
C SER A 107 6.25 -11.97 -2.66
N CYS A 108 5.90 -13.12 -3.23
CA CYS A 108 4.81 -13.96 -2.72
C CYS A 108 5.07 -14.30 -1.24
N GLY A 109 4.17 -13.91 -0.35
CA GLY A 109 4.11 -14.41 1.02
C GLY A 109 3.19 -15.63 1.07
N SER A 110 3.76 -16.82 1.24
CA SER A 110 3.08 -18.14 1.35
C SER A 110 2.54 -18.41 2.73
#